data_AF-A0A963IB42-F1
#
_entry.id   AF-A0A963IB42-F1
#
_cell.length_a   1.000
_cell.length_b   1.000
_cell.length_c   1.000
_cell.angle_alpha   90.00
_cell.angle_beta   90.00
_cell.angle_gamma   90.00
#
_symmetry.space_group_name_H-M   'P 1'
#
loop_
_entity.id
_entity.type
_entity.pdbx_description
1 polymer ?
#
loop_
_entity_poly.entity_id
_entity_poly.type
_entity_poly.pdbx_seq_one_letter_code
_entity_poly.pdbx_strand_id
1 'polypeptide(L)'
;GWAQWWWLAFLVMTIAGERLELSRLVRVSPAMTRRFVLILGALLVATALAAWPAGQRLYGLALVALALWLLRQDVARRTVKADGLTRYIAVCLLAGYLWLALGGVLLATWAPQPGEVGWDATVHAIALGFVFSMVFGHAPIILPAVLRLKVPYHWGFYLPLAALHASLALRVAGDLGGHFAWRAHAALINAAAIGLFLLMQLFTIAAARRRAA
;
A
#
# COMPACT_ATOMS: atom_id res chain seq x y z
N GLY A 1 -6.26 10.86 18.94
CA GLY A 1 -5.72 11.98 18.14
C GLY A 1 -6.35 11.96 16.76
N TRP A 2 -6.71 13.11 16.19
CA TRP A 2 -7.38 13.20 14.88
C TRP A 2 -6.42 13.30 13.69
N ALA A 3 -5.19 13.77 13.92
CA ALA A 3 -4.19 13.98 12.85
C ALA A 3 -3.81 12.69 12.09
N GLN A 4 -3.83 11.53 12.76
CA GLN A 4 -3.52 10.23 12.17
C GLN A 4 -4.42 9.89 10.97
N TRP A 5 -5.71 10.24 11.04
CA TRP A 5 -6.67 9.99 9.97
C TRP A 5 -6.37 10.87 8.76
N TRP A 6 -6.01 12.13 8.98
CA TRP A 6 -5.60 13.05 7.93
C TRP A 6 -4.31 12.61 7.24
N TRP A 7 -3.32 12.12 7.99
CA TRP A 7 -2.09 11.57 7.42
C TRP A 7 -2.34 10.31 6.57
N LEU A 8 -3.15 9.38 7.05
CA LEU A 8 -3.54 8.20 6.29
C LEU A 8 -4.34 8.58 5.04
N ALA A 9 -5.31 9.49 5.18
CA ALA A 9 -6.13 9.95 4.05
C ALA A 9 -5.26 10.62 2.99
N PHE A 10 -4.33 11.49 3.39
CA PHE A 10 -3.39 12.16 2.49
C PHE A 10 -2.59 11.13 1.67
N LEU A 11 -1.97 10.15 2.32
CA LEU A 11 -1.20 9.11 1.63
C LEU A 11 -2.08 8.28 0.70
N VAL A 12 -3.24 7.83 1.17
CA VAL A 12 -4.17 7.00 0.39
C VAL A 12 -4.70 7.75 -0.82
N MET A 13 -5.15 9.00 -0.65
CA MET A 13 -5.68 9.81 -1.73
C MET A 13 -4.60 10.17 -2.76
N THR A 14 -3.37 10.46 -2.31
CA THR A 14 -2.25 10.76 -3.21
C THR A 14 -1.91 9.55 -4.08
N ILE A 15 -1.74 8.38 -3.48
CA ILE A 15 -1.50 7.13 -4.21
C ILE A 15 -2.67 6.85 -5.17
N ALA A 16 -3.91 6.93 -4.68
CA ALA A 16 -5.08 6.67 -5.51
C ALA A 16 -5.17 7.63 -6.72
N GLY A 17 -4.84 8.91 -6.51
CA GLY A 17 -4.79 9.94 -7.55
C GLY A 17 -3.79 9.59 -8.66
N GLU A 18 -2.55 9.26 -8.28
CA GLU A 18 -1.51 8.79 -9.22
C GLU A 18 -1.99 7.57 -10.03
N ARG A 19 -2.62 6.61 -9.36
CA ARG A 19 -3.13 5.39 -10.01
C ARG A 19 -4.28 5.66 -10.99
N LEU A 20 -5.14 6.64 -10.70
CA LEU A 20 -6.17 7.08 -11.65
C LEU A 20 -5.53 7.70 -12.89
N GLU A 21 -4.53 8.57 -12.72
CA GLU A 21 -3.83 9.24 -13.81
C GLU A 21 -3.24 8.21 -14.79
N LEU A 22 -2.54 7.21 -14.26
CA LEU A 22 -1.98 6.13 -15.07
C LEU A 22 -3.05 5.28 -15.75
N SER A 23 -4.19 5.07 -15.10
CA SER A 23 -5.30 4.30 -15.68
C SER A 23 -5.99 5.04 -16.84
N ARG A 24 -6.00 6.39 -16.83
CA ARG A 24 -6.59 7.21 -17.92
C ARG A 24 -5.92 6.96 -19.27
N LEU A 25 -4.64 6.58 -19.28
CA LEU A 25 -3.88 6.27 -20.49
C LEU A 25 -4.41 5.03 -21.24
N VAL A 26 -5.25 4.19 -20.61
CA VAL A 26 -5.69 2.88 -21.14
C VAL A 26 -7.20 2.86 -21.49
N ARG A 27 -7.89 4.01 -21.44
CA ARG A 27 -9.37 4.24 -21.47
C ARG A 27 -10.05 4.09 -20.10
N VAL A 28 -10.45 5.23 -19.54
CA VAL A 28 -11.36 5.32 -18.38
C VAL A 28 -12.67 5.97 -18.85
N SER A 29 -13.81 5.34 -18.61
CA SER A 29 -15.11 5.93 -18.95
C SER A 29 -15.47 7.06 -17.97
N PRO A 30 -16.27 8.07 -18.37
CA PRO A 30 -16.70 9.15 -17.48
C PRO A 30 -17.40 8.65 -16.20
N ALA A 31 -18.14 7.53 -16.30
CA ALA A 31 -18.78 6.91 -15.15
C ALA A 31 -17.78 6.33 -14.14
N MET A 32 -16.65 5.78 -14.60
CA MET A 32 -15.58 5.28 -13.73
C MET A 32 -14.91 6.41 -12.96
N THR A 33 -14.59 7.51 -13.64
CA THR A 33 -14.03 8.71 -13.02
C THR A 33 -14.99 9.30 -11.99
N ARG A 34 -16.28 9.41 -12.32
CA ARG A 34 -17.30 9.90 -11.37
C ARG A 34 -17.37 9.04 -10.11
N ARG A 35 -17.40 7.70 -10.24
CA ARG A 35 -17.39 6.79 -9.08
C ARG A 35 -16.14 6.97 -8.22
N PHE A 36 -14.98 7.13 -8.85
CA PHE A 36 -13.73 7.36 -8.13
C PHE A 36 -13.76 8.68 -7.34
N VAL A 37 -14.19 9.78 -7.97
CA VAL A 37 -14.31 11.09 -7.31
C VAL A 37 -15.31 11.03 -6.15
N LEU A 38 -16.43 10.32 -6.31
CA LEU A 38 -17.38 10.11 -5.22
C LEU A 38 -16.77 9.34 -4.05
N ILE A 39 -15.96 8.31 -4.31
CA ILE A 39 -15.25 7.55 -3.27
C ILE A 39 -14.24 8.46 -2.54
N LEU A 40 -13.47 9.28 -3.27
CA LEU A 40 -12.54 10.22 -2.64
C LEU A 40 -13.27 11.30 -1.82
N GLY A 41 -14.39 11.83 -2.32
CA GLY A 41 -15.23 12.77 -1.59
C GLY A 41 -15.79 12.16 -0.31
N ALA A 42 -16.29 10.91 -0.38
CA ALA A 42 -16.74 10.17 0.78
C ALA A 42 -15.60 9.92 1.80
N LEU A 43 -14.40 9.58 1.33
CA LEU A 43 -13.23 9.40 2.18
C LEU A 43 -12.83 10.70 2.89
N LEU A 44 -12.86 11.84 2.18
CA LEU A 44 -12.55 13.15 2.75
C LEU A 44 -13.57 13.54 3.84
N VAL A 45 -14.87 13.40 3.55
CA VAL A 45 -15.94 13.63 4.54
C VAL A 45 -15.78 12.71 5.74
N ALA A 46 -15.53 11.42 5.52
CA ALA A 46 -15.32 10.46 6.59
C ALA A 46 -14.10 10.81 7.47
N THR A 47 -13.03 11.32 6.87
CA THR A 47 -11.82 11.78 7.59
C THR A 47 -12.16 12.93 8.54
N ALA A 48 -12.96 13.90 8.09
CA ALA A 48 -13.39 15.02 8.94
C ALA A 48 -14.28 14.54 10.11
N LEU A 49 -15.03 13.45 9.92
CA LEU A 49 -15.91 12.86 10.93
C LEU A 49 -15.21 11.80 11.81
N ALA A 50 -13.96 11.43 11.53
CA ALA A 50 -13.24 10.33 12.18
C ALA A 50 -12.91 10.57 13.68
N ALA A 51 -13.28 11.74 14.21
CA ALA A 51 -13.32 11.99 15.65
C ALA A 51 -14.35 11.10 16.38
N TRP A 52 -15.37 10.60 15.67
CA TRP A 52 -16.39 9.71 16.21
C TRP A 52 -16.30 8.31 15.61
N PRO A 53 -16.70 7.25 16.35
CA PRO A 53 -16.67 5.87 15.85
C PRO A 53 -17.44 5.69 14.53
N ALA A 54 -18.57 6.38 14.35
CA ALA A 54 -19.33 6.34 13.11
C ALA A 54 -18.54 6.88 11.90
N GLY A 55 -17.77 7.96 12.08
CA GLY A 55 -16.89 8.49 11.04
C GLY A 55 -15.73 7.56 10.73
N GLN A 56 -15.17 6.88 11.73
CA GLN A 56 -14.13 5.86 11.53
C GLN A 56 -14.65 4.66 10.73
N ARG A 57 -15.89 4.21 11.01
CA ARG A 57 -16.54 3.15 10.23
C ARG A 57 -16.77 3.58 8.78
N LEU A 58 -17.28 4.80 8.58
CA LEU A 58 -17.46 5.36 7.24
C LEU A 58 -16.13 5.48 6.49
N TYR A 59 -15.06 5.85 7.19
CA TYR A 59 -13.71 5.91 6.64
C TYR A 59 -13.26 4.52 6.18
N GLY A 60 -13.46 3.49 7.02
CA GLY A 60 -13.21 2.09 6.65
C GLY A 60 -14.00 1.65 5.41
N LEU A 61 -15.29 1.96 5.34
CA LEU A 61 -16.13 1.65 4.16
C LEU A 61 -15.64 2.35 2.89
N ALA A 62 -15.22 3.61 3.00
CA ALA A 62 -14.65 4.35 1.87
C ALA A 62 -13.32 3.74 1.40
N LEU A 63 -12.47 3.26 2.32
CA LEU A 63 -11.24 2.52 1.98
C LEU A 63 -11.55 1.20 1.26
N VAL A 64 -12.54 0.44 1.74
CA VAL A 64 -12.96 -0.81 1.05
C VAL A 64 -13.49 -0.51 -0.34
N ALA A 65 -14.34 0.51 -0.48
CA ALA A 65 -14.86 0.94 -1.78
C ALA A 65 -13.72 1.35 -2.74
N LEU A 66 -12.72 2.07 -2.23
CA LEU A 66 -11.54 2.46 -2.99
C LEU A 66 -10.70 1.24 -3.41
N ALA A 67 -10.39 0.33 -2.49
CA ALA A 67 -9.65 -0.89 -2.78
C ALA A 67 -10.34 -1.74 -3.85
N LEU A 68 -11.66 -1.92 -3.72
CA LEU A 68 -12.48 -2.65 -4.70
C LEU A 68 -12.55 -1.95 -6.06
N TRP A 69 -12.54 -0.62 -6.08
CA TRP A 69 -12.46 0.14 -7.33
C TRP A 69 -11.10 -0.07 -7.99
N LEU A 70 -10.00 0.04 -7.23
CA LEU A 70 -8.63 -0.14 -7.73
C LEU A 70 -8.41 -1.56 -8.26
N LEU A 71 -8.82 -2.59 -7.52
CA LEU A 71 -8.73 -4.00 -7.96
C LEU A 71 -9.45 -4.25 -9.29
N ARG A 72 -10.58 -3.57 -9.53
CA ARG A 72 -11.38 -3.76 -10.76
C ARG A 72 -10.87 -2.91 -11.92
N GLN A 73 -10.44 -1.69 -11.66
CA GLN A 73 -10.24 -0.68 -12.70
C GLN A 73 -8.77 -0.40 -13.01
N ASP A 74 -7.85 -0.60 -12.06
CA ASP A 74 -6.43 -0.35 -12.27
C ASP A 74 -5.86 -1.27 -13.36
N VAL A 75 -4.87 -0.75 -14.08
CA VAL A 75 -4.09 -1.47 -15.09
C VAL A 75 -3.25 -2.61 -14.50
N ALA A 76 -2.95 -2.56 -13.19
CA ALA A 76 -2.21 -3.59 -12.44
C ALA A 76 -2.77 -5.01 -12.69
N ARG A 77 -4.09 -5.16 -12.79
CA ARG A 77 -4.73 -6.46 -13.06
C ARG A 77 -4.37 -7.06 -14.42
N ARG A 78 -3.99 -6.20 -15.39
CA ARG A 78 -3.55 -6.61 -16.73
C ARG A 78 -2.05 -6.79 -16.76
N THR A 79 -1.30 -5.86 -16.18
CA THR A 79 0.17 -5.88 -16.16
C THR A 79 0.76 -6.96 -15.26
N VAL A 80 -0.02 -7.55 -14.34
CA VAL A 80 0.41 -8.74 -13.57
C VAL A 80 0.71 -9.95 -14.48
N LYS A 81 0.16 -9.96 -15.70
CA LYS A 81 0.44 -10.99 -16.72
C LYS A 81 1.64 -10.68 -17.60
N ALA A 82 2.26 -9.49 -17.45
CA ALA A 82 3.49 -9.14 -18.14
C ALA A 82 4.70 -9.86 -17.49
N ASP A 83 5.90 -9.47 -17.89
CA ASP A 83 7.15 -10.01 -17.33
C ASP A 83 8.03 -8.92 -16.71
N GLY A 84 9.03 -9.36 -15.95
CA GLY A 84 10.05 -8.49 -15.35
C GLY A 84 9.48 -7.45 -14.38
N LEU A 85 9.98 -6.21 -14.49
CA LEU A 85 9.63 -5.11 -13.60
C LEU A 85 8.13 -4.81 -13.61
N THR A 86 7.51 -4.77 -14.79
CA THR A 86 6.09 -4.43 -14.93
C THR A 86 5.19 -5.39 -14.15
N ARG A 87 5.52 -6.69 -14.16
CA ARG A 87 4.83 -7.69 -13.34
C ARG A 87 5.07 -7.50 -11.85
N TYR A 88 6.32 -7.24 -11.46
CA TYR A 88 6.66 -6.98 -10.05
C TYR A 88 5.88 -5.79 -9.48
N ILE A 89 5.84 -4.67 -10.21
CA ILE A 89 5.03 -3.50 -9.85
C ILE A 89 3.58 -3.90 -9.66
N ALA A 90 3.01 -4.63 -10.62
CA ALA A 90 1.62 -5.07 -10.54
C ALA A 90 1.34 -5.96 -9.32
N VAL A 91 2.25 -6.88 -8.97
CA VAL A 91 2.11 -7.72 -7.77
C VAL A 91 2.12 -6.88 -6.49
N CYS A 92 3.06 -5.94 -6.37
CA CYS A 92 3.11 -5.01 -5.24
C CYS A 92 1.79 -4.23 -5.09
N LEU A 93 1.26 -3.72 -6.20
CA LEU A 93 0.04 -2.92 -6.21
C LEU A 93 -1.19 -3.72 -5.81
N LEU A 94 -1.37 -4.91 -6.42
CA LEU A 94 -2.49 -5.79 -6.13
C LEU A 94 -2.45 -6.28 -4.68
N ALA A 95 -1.27 -6.66 -4.17
CA ALA A 95 -1.11 -7.01 -2.76
C ALA A 95 -1.46 -5.82 -1.86
N GLY A 96 -1.00 -4.61 -2.21
CA GLY A 96 -1.35 -3.39 -1.50
C GLY A 96 -2.85 -3.14 -1.44
N TYR A 97 -3.58 -3.35 -2.54
CA TYR A 97 -5.04 -3.20 -2.56
C TYR A 97 -5.75 -4.20 -1.65
N LEU A 98 -5.25 -5.43 -1.53
CA LEU A 98 -5.79 -6.41 -0.58
C LEU A 98 -5.60 -5.94 0.88
N TRP A 99 -4.44 -5.38 1.20
CA TRP A 99 -4.20 -4.82 2.53
C TRP A 99 -5.03 -3.57 2.82
N LEU A 100 -5.24 -2.71 1.83
CA LEU A 100 -6.14 -1.56 1.94
C LEU A 100 -7.58 -2.00 2.25
N ALA A 101 -8.05 -3.05 1.55
CA ALA A 101 -9.35 -3.64 1.82
C ALA A 101 -9.42 -4.23 3.23
N LEU A 102 -8.41 -4.97 3.67
CA LEU A 102 -8.36 -5.55 5.02
C LEU A 102 -8.40 -4.47 6.11
N GLY A 103 -7.55 -3.44 6.00
CA GLY A 103 -7.54 -2.33 6.95
C GLY A 103 -8.86 -1.55 6.95
N GLY A 104 -9.47 -1.37 5.77
CA GLY A 104 -10.79 -0.78 5.65
C GLY A 104 -11.90 -1.61 6.30
N VAL A 105 -11.87 -2.94 6.15
CA VAL A 105 -12.81 -3.86 6.80
C VAL A 105 -12.68 -3.78 8.33
N LEU A 106 -11.46 -3.87 8.86
CA LEU A 106 -11.22 -3.78 10.31
C LEU A 106 -11.76 -2.47 10.90
N LEU A 107 -11.59 -1.34 10.21
CA LEU A 107 -12.17 -0.06 10.62
C LEU A 107 -13.69 -0.03 10.53
N ALA A 108 -14.25 -0.52 9.43
CA ALA A 108 -15.70 -0.55 9.22
C ALA A 108 -16.41 -1.41 10.28
N THR A 109 -15.80 -2.53 10.67
CA THR A 109 -16.41 -3.50 11.60
C THR A 109 -16.20 -3.13 13.05
N TRP A 110 -15.00 -2.70 13.44
CA TRP A 110 -14.65 -2.57 14.86
C TRP A 110 -14.40 -1.11 15.27
N ALA A 111 -13.92 -0.26 14.36
CA ALA A 111 -13.49 1.11 14.67
C ALA A 111 -12.61 1.19 15.94
N PRO A 112 -11.52 0.40 16.00
CA PRO A 112 -10.69 0.33 17.19
C PRO A 112 -10.05 1.69 17.48
N GLN A 113 -9.91 2.03 18.76
CA GLN A 113 -9.16 3.20 19.21
C GLN A 113 -7.69 2.86 19.47
N PRO A 114 -6.78 3.87 19.49
CA PRO A 114 -5.39 3.65 19.86
C PRO A 114 -5.24 2.88 21.17
N GLY A 115 -4.53 1.74 21.12
CA GLY A 115 -4.30 0.85 22.26
C GLY A 115 -5.28 -0.32 22.35
N GLU A 116 -6.38 -0.30 21.59
CA GLU A 116 -7.32 -1.43 21.51
C GLU A 116 -6.86 -2.50 20.53
N VAL A 117 -7.38 -3.72 20.73
CA VAL A 117 -7.17 -4.84 19.81
C VAL A 117 -7.68 -4.47 18.41
N GLY A 118 -6.87 -4.74 17.38
CA GLY A 118 -7.19 -4.42 15.99
C GLY A 118 -6.70 -3.04 15.56
N TRP A 119 -6.30 -2.15 16.48
CA TRP A 119 -5.70 -0.86 16.13
C TRP A 119 -4.39 -1.03 15.37
N ASP A 120 -3.49 -1.84 15.92
CA ASP A 120 -2.18 -2.07 15.33
C ASP A 120 -2.30 -2.79 13.97
N ALA A 121 -3.18 -3.79 13.89
CA ALA A 121 -3.50 -4.47 12.64
C ALA A 121 -4.00 -3.50 11.56
N THR A 122 -4.95 -2.63 11.91
CA THR A 122 -5.54 -1.64 11.01
C THR A 122 -4.49 -0.69 10.44
N VAL A 123 -3.74 -0.03 11.33
CA VAL A 123 -2.77 0.99 10.94
C VAL A 123 -1.67 0.37 10.08
N HIS A 124 -1.18 -0.82 10.43
CA HIS A 124 -0.12 -1.47 9.68
C HIS A 124 -0.61 -2.08 8.37
N ALA A 125 -1.85 -2.54 8.27
CA ALA A 125 -2.44 -2.96 7.00
C ALA A 125 -2.46 -1.79 5.99
N ILE A 126 -2.81 -0.57 6.43
CA ILE A 126 -2.85 0.59 5.54
C ILE A 126 -1.43 1.14 5.30
N ALA A 127 -0.68 1.43 6.36
CA ALA A 127 0.62 2.09 6.25
C ALA A 127 1.69 1.17 5.66
N LEU A 128 1.83 -0.06 6.13
CA LEU A 128 2.85 -0.97 5.58
C LEU A 128 2.28 -1.82 4.44
N GLY A 129 1.09 -2.38 4.63
CA GLY A 129 0.50 -3.27 3.64
C GLY A 129 0.12 -2.57 2.34
N PHE A 130 -0.46 -1.37 2.38
CA PHE A 130 -0.80 -0.62 1.19
C PHE A 130 0.30 0.39 0.78
N VAL A 131 0.69 1.31 1.66
CA VAL A 131 1.64 2.38 1.27
C VAL A 131 3.05 1.84 0.99
N PHE A 132 3.64 1.00 1.86
CA PHE A 132 4.97 0.47 1.58
C PHE A 132 5.01 -0.50 0.39
N SER A 133 3.92 -1.24 0.11
CA SER A 133 3.83 -2.00 -1.14
C SER A 133 3.88 -1.10 -2.37
N MET A 134 3.27 0.10 -2.32
CA MET A 134 3.42 1.09 -3.40
C MET A 134 4.85 1.58 -3.54
N VAL A 135 5.53 1.84 -2.42
CA VAL A 135 6.94 2.23 -2.40
C VAL A 135 7.81 1.12 -3.03
N PHE A 136 7.60 -0.13 -2.62
CA PHE A 136 8.34 -1.27 -3.17
C PHE A 136 8.10 -1.43 -4.67
N GLY A 137 6.84 -1.27 -5.11
CA GLY A 137 6.50 -1.31 -6.53
C GLY A 137 7.22 -0.21 -7.33
N HIS A 138 7.11 1.06 -6.92
CA HIS A 138 7.55 2.16 -7.77
C HIS A 138 9.01 2.59 -7.57
N ALA A 139 9.65 2.29 -6.44
CA ALA A 139 11.04 2.69 -6.22
C ALA A 139 12.03 2.16 -7.30
N PRO A 140 11.91 0.92 -7.80
CA PRO A 140 12.80 0.40 -8.85
C PRO A 140 12.62 1.04 -10.23
N ILE A 141 11.57 1.83 -10.44
CA ILE A 141 11.39 2.64 -11.67
C ILE A 141 11.69 4.12 -11.41
N ILE A 142 11.23 4.69 -10.30
CA ILE A 142 11.40 6.11 -9.98
C ILE A 142 12.85 6.46 -9.69
N LEU A 143 13.54 5.70 -8.82
CA LEU A 143 14.90 6.04 -8.40
C LEU A 143 15.88 6.02 -9.58
N PRO A 144 15.91 5.00 -10.46
CA PRO A 144 16.74 5.03 -11.65
C PRO A 144 16.39 6.19 -12.60
N ALA A 145 15.10 6.49 -12.78
CA ALA A 145 14.67 7.57 -13.67
C ALA A 145 15.15 8.96 -13.18
N VAL A 146 15.03 9.24 -11.89
CA VAL A 146 15.54 10.49 -11.28
C VAL A 146 17.05 10.58 -11.39
N LEU A 147 17.76 9.46 -11.17
CA LEU A 147 19.22 9.40 -11.31
C LEU A 147 19.69 9.31 -12.77
N ARG A 148 18.77 9.23 -13.74
CA ARG A 148 19.04 9.05 -15.17
C ARG A 148 19.92 7.83 -15.47
N LEU A 149 19.72 6.74 -14.73
CA LEU A 149 20.45 5.48 -14.88
C LEU A 149 19.58 4.40 -15.52
N LYS A 150 20.19 3.59 -16.38
CA LYS A 150 19.58 2.34 -16.87
C LYS A 150 19.91 1.21 -15.90
N VAL A 151 18.98 0.91 -15.00
CA VAL A 151 19.11 -0.18 -14.02
C VAL A 151 18.25 -1.37 -14.46
N PRO A 152 18.84 -2.54 -14.75
CA PRO A 152 18.05 -3.73 -15.08
C PRO A 152 17.32 -4.26 -13.84
N TYR A 153 16.11 -4.77 -14.05
CA TYR A 153 15.33 -5.43 -13.01
C TYR A 153 15.99 -6.72 -12.53
N HIS A 154 15.87 -7.02 -11.23
CA HIS A 154 16.32 -8.26 -10.63
C HIS A 154 15.18 -8.95 -9.89
N TRP A 155 14.93 -10.23 -10.18
CA TRP A 155 13.82 -10.98 -9.58
C TRP A 155 13.90 -11.07 -8.04
N GLY A 156 15.09 -10.96 -7.47
CA GLY A 156 15.29 -10.96 -6.02
C GLY A 156 14.49 -9.90 -5.25
N PHE A 157 13.96 -8.84 -5.90
CA PHE A 157 13.05 -7.87 -5.26
C PHE A 157 11.75 -8.52 -4.72
N TYR A 158 11.39 -9.72 -5.16
CA TYR A 158 10.29 -10.49 -4.56
C TYR A 158 10.59 -10.97 -3.14
N LEU A 159 11.87 -11.15 -2.76
CA LEU A 159 12.24 -11.61 -1.42
C LEU A 159 11.85 -10.61 -0.32
N PRO A 160 12.27 -9.33 -0.35
CA PRO A 160 11.82 -8.37 0.65
C PRO A 160 10.31 -8.13 0.58
N LEU A 161 9.69 -8.23 -0.59
CA LEU A 161 8.23 -8.11 -0.73
C LEU A 161 7.49 -9.24 0.00
N ALA A 162 7.92 -10.49 -0.21
CA ALA A 162 7.34 -11.64 0.48
C ALA A 162 7.57 -11.57 1.99
N ALA A 163 8.77 -11.15 2.42
CA ALA A 163 9.09 -10.93 3.82
C ALA A 163 8.15 -9.89 4.46
N LEU A 164 7.95 -8.74 3.81
CA LEU A 164 7.06 -7.67 4.27
C LEU A 164 5.62 -8.18 4.45
N HIS A 165 5.09 -8.92 3.48
CA HIS A 165 3.71 -9.41 3.56
C HIS A 165 3.53 -10.52 4.59
N ALA A 166 4.51 -11.42 4.73
CA ALA A 166 4.49 -12.47 5.74
C ALA A 166 4.56 -11.89 7.16
N SER A 167 5.42 -10.90 7.38
CA SER A 167 5.49 -10.22 8.68
C SER A 167 4.25 -9.40 8.98
N LEU A 168 3.60 -8.80 7.98
CA LEU A 168 2.31 -8.13 8.17
C LEU A 168 1.19 -9.11 8.55
N ALA A 169 1.12 -10.27 7.90
CA ALA A 169 0.16 -11.30 8.28
C ALA A 169 0.39 -11.78 9.72
N LEU A 170 1.64 -12.00 10.11
CA LEU A 170 2.00 -12.33 11.49
C LEU A 170 1.62 -11.22 12.47
N ARG A 171 1.82 -9.95 12.08
CA ARG A 171 1.48 -8.79 12.89
C ARG A 171 -0.03 -8.70 13.13
N VAL A 172 -0.82 -8.83 12.08
CA VAL A 172 -2.29 -8.82 12.16
C VAL A 172 -2.78 -9.97 13.03
N ALA A 173 -2.30 -11.20 12.80
CA ALA A 173 -2.68 -12.33 13.64
C ALA A 173 -2.28 -12.13 15.11
N GLY A 174 -1.09 -11.57 15.35
CA GLY A 174 -0.60 -11.26 16.69
C GLY A 174 -1.42 -10.18 17.39
N ASP A 175 -1.87 -9.14 16.68
CA ASP A 175 -2.71 -8.10 17.25
C ASP A 175 -4.12 -8.59 17.58
N LEU A 176 -4.76 -9.26 16.62
CA LEU A 176 -6.11 -9.82 16.79
C LEU A 176 -6.16 -10.91 17.87
N GLY A 177 -5.08 -11.69 18.01
CA GLY A 177 -4.94 -12.72 19.05
C GLY A 177 -4.37 -12.23 20.38
N GLY A 178 -4.01 -10.95 20.52
CA GLY A 178 -3.41 -10.40 21.74
C GLY A 178 -1.99 -10.92 22.03
N HIS A 179 -1.30 -11.52 21.05
CA HIS A 179 0.04 -12.08 21.19
C HIS A 179 1.14 -11.03 20.98
N PHE A 180 1.64 -10.45 22.07
CA PHE A 180 2.73 -9.46 22.03
C PHE A 180 3.99 -9.98 21.31
N ALA A 181 4.44 -11.20 21.61
CA ALA A 181 5.63 -11.77 21.01
C ALA A 181 5.55 -11.82 19.48
N TRP A 182 4.38 -12.17 18.91
CA TRP A 182 4.19 -12.22 17.46
C TRP A 182 4.30 -10.82 16.84
N ARG A 183 3.69 -9.80 17.47
CA ARG A 183 3.83 -8.40 17.02
C ARG A 183 5.27 -7.91 17.07
N ALA A 184 6.04 -8.30 18.09
CA ALA A 184 7.46 -7.94 18.22
C ALA A 184 8.32 -8.58 17.12
N HIS A 185 8.18 -9.89 16.87
CA HIS A 185 8.89 -10.57 15.78
C HIS A 185 8.49 -10.00 14.42
N ALA A 186 7.19 -9.75 14.21
CA ALA A 186 6.70 -9.12 12.99
C ALA A 186 7.30 -7.72 12.78
N ALA A 187 7.50 -6.93 13.85
CA ALA A 187 8.16 -5.63 13.76
C ALA A 187 9.62 -5.75 13.25
N LEU A 188 10.38 -6.70 13.81
CA LEU A 188 11.76 -6.97 13.42
C LEU A 188 11.84 -7.42 11.96
N ILE A 189 10.97 -8.34 11.54
CA ILE A 189 10.94 -8.84 10.16
C ILE A 189 10.50 -7.74 9.19
N ASN A 190 9.52 -6.89 9.55
CA ASN A 190 9.14 -5.72 8.75
C ASN A 190 10.34 -4.78 8.53
N ALA A 191 11.06 -4.44 9.60
CA ALA A 191 12.24 -3.58 9.51
C ALA A 191 13.34 -4.21 8.64
N ALA A 192 13.60 -5.52 8.82
CA ALA A 192 14.55 -6.26 8.01
C ALA A 192 14.15 -6.32 6.53
N ALA A 193 12.86 -6.49 6.22
CA ALA A 193 12.34 -6.50 4.85
C ALA A 193 12.55 -5.15 4.16
N ILE A 194 12.27 -4.04 4.86
CA ILE A 194 12.51 -2.68 4.35
C ILE A 194 14.02 -2.45 4.17
N GLY A 195 14.85 -2.82 5.14
CA GLY A 195 16.30 -2.70 5.05
C GLY A 195 16.87 -3.49 3.88
N LEU A 196 16.45 -4.74 3.71
CA LEU A 196 16.84 -5.59 2.58
C LEU A 196 16.44 -4.97 1.24
N PHE A 197 15.21 -4.47 1.12
CA PHE A 197 14.76 -3.77 -0.08
C PHE A 197 15.65 -2.58 -0.42
N LEU A 198 15.94 -1.72 0.57
CA LEU A 198 16.81 -0.57 0.40
C LEU A 198 18.23 -0.98 -0.03
N LEU A 199 18.81 -1.99 0.60
CA LEU A 199 20.15 -2.50 0.24
C LEU A 199 20.17 -3.04 -1.20
N MET A 200 19.15 -3.80 -1.61
CA MET A 200 19.03 -4.28 -2.99
C MET A 200 18.90 -3.11 -3.98
N GLN A 201 18.11 -2.10 -3.63
CA GLN A 201 17.93 -0.92 -4.46
C GLN A 201 19.22 -0.12 -4.63
N LEU A 202 19.98 0.08 -3.54
CA LEU A 202 21.27 0.75 -3.58
C LEU A 202 22.31 -0.06 -4.35
N PHE A 203 22.35 -1.37 -4.15
CA PHE A 203 23.26 -2.27 -4.85
C PHE A 203 23.04 -2.24 -6.36
N THR A 204 21.79 -2.35 -6.81
CA THR A 204 21.43 -2.31 -8.24
C THR A 204 21.79 -0.96 -8.89
N ILE A 205 21.60 0.15 -8.18
CA ILE A 205 22.02 1.49 -8.64
C ILE A 205 23.55 1.61 -8.70
N ALA A 206 24.26 1.18 -7.66
CA ALA A 206 25.71 1.23 -7.60
C ALA A 206 26.36 0.37 -8.70
N ALA A 207 25.82 -0.83 -8.94
CA ALA A 207 26.26 -1.71 -10.02
C ALA A 207 26.02 -1.08 -11.39
N ALA A 208 24.89 -0.38 -11.61
CA ALA A 208 24.63 0.32 -12.86
C ALA A 208 25.57 1.50 -13.09
N ARG A 209 25.89 2.29 -12.04
CA ARG A 209 26.88 3.38 -12.14
C ARG A 209 28.27 2.89 -12.52
N ARG A 210 28.73 1.80 -11.92
CA ARG A 210 30.05 1.20 -12.23
C ARG A 210 30.16 0.71 -13.68
N ARG A 211 29.04 0.37 -14.33
CA ARG A 211 29.01 -0.03 -15.75
C ARG A 211 28.96 1.14 -16.71
N ALA A 212 28.61 2.33 -16.23
CA ALA A 212 28.47 3.55 -17.04
C ALA A 212 29.70 4.47 -16.95
N ALA A 213 30.56 4.25 -15.96
CA ALA A 213 31.88 4.86 -15.83
C ALA A 213 32.92 4.04 -16.61
#